data_AF-A0A954TWH6-F1
#
_entry.id   AF-A0A954TWH6-F1
#
_cell.length_a   1.000
_cell.length_b   1.000
_cell.length_c   1.000
_cell.angle_alpha   90.00
_cell.angle_beta   90.00
_cell.angle_gamma   90.00
#
_symmetry.space_group_name_H-M   'P 1'
#
loop_
_entity.id
_entity.type
_entity.pdbx_description
1 polymer ?
#
loop_
_entity_poly.entity_id
_entity_poly.type
_entity_poly.pdbx_seq_one_letter_code
_entity_poly.pdbx_strand_id
1 'polypeptide(L)'
;EYEDEIAENSTWADGDWNGDGEFGSSDFVLAFTSGGYEQGPRLAVASVPEPAGTTLYLLGILGLSCVRRSAVLRSTHRSDLA
;
A
#
# COMPACT_ATOMS: atom_id res chain seq x y z
N GLU A 1 -24.32 3.49 -10.37
CA GLU A 1 -22.91 3.15 -10.60
C GLU A 1 -22.58 2.97 -12.08
N TYR A 2 -23.24 2.09 -12.86
CA TYR A 2 -22.86 1.98 -14.28
C TYR A 2 -23.24 3.23 -15.09
N GLU A 3 -22.22 3.94 -15.60
CA GLU A 3 -22.34 5.11 -16.51
C GLU A 3 -23.47 6.07 -16.10
N ASP A 4 -23.51 6.47 -14.83
CA ASP A 4 -24.60 7.27 -14.25
C ASP A 4 -24.28 8.77 -14.09
N GLU A 5 -23.13 9.21 -14.61
CA GLU A 5 -22.63 10.59 -14.60
C GLU A 5 -22.25 11.13 -13.22
N ILE A 6 -22.17 10.28 -12.18
CA ILE A 6 -21.69 10.66 -10.85
C ILE A 6 -20.23 10.26 -10.69
N ALA A 7 -19.35 11.26 -10.80
CA ALA A 7 -17.92 11.01 -10.77
C ALA A 7 -17.39 10.50 -9.41
N GLU A 8 -16.40 9.61 -9.47
CA GLU A 8 -15.60 9.07 -8.37
C GLU A 8 -16.43 8.38 -7.27
N ASN A 9 -17.56 7.77 -7.63
CA ASN A 9 -18.45 7.12 -6.66
C ASN A 9 -18.31 5.58 -6.61
N SER A 10 -17.51 4.99 -7.49
CA SER A 10 -17.41 3.54 -7.64
C SER A 10 -16.18 2.99 -6.93
N THR A 11 -16.34 1.81 -6.34
CA THR A 11 -15.26 1.05 -5.72
C THR A 11 -15.06 -0.28 -6.44
N TRP A 12 -14.02 -1.02 -6.04
CA TRP A 12 -13.81 -2.41 -6.46
C TRP A 12 -15.03 -3.31 -6.28
N ALA A 13 -15.88 -3.02 -5.29
CA ALA A 13 -17.09 -3.80 -5.03
C ALA A 13 -18.21 -3.47 -6.03
N ASP A 14 -18.22 -2.25 -6.56
CA ASP A 14 -19.21 -1.73 -7.50
C ASP A 14 -18.90 -2.12 -8.96
N GLY A 15 -17.64 -2.46 -9.23
CA GLY A 15 -17.20 -2.93 -10.56
C GLY A 15 -16.08 -2.09 -11.18
N ASP A 16 -15.43 -1.21 -10.43
CA ASP A 16 -14.23 -0.48 -10.87
C ASP A 16 -13.03 -1.44 -10.96
N TRP A 17 -12.83 -2.03 -12.14
CA TRP A 17 -11.76 -2.99 -12.40
C TRP A 17 -10.45 -2.31 -12.72
N ASN A 18 -10.48 -1.11 -13.30
CA ASN A 18 -9.29 -0.38 -13.72
C ASN A 18 -8.75 0.57 -12.63
N GLY A 19 -9.52 0.80 -11.56
CA GLY A 19 -9.17 1.62 -10.41
C GLY A 19 -9.30 3.12 -10.67
N ASP A 20 -10.15 3.55 -11.61
CA ASP A 20 -10.34 4.96 -11.97
C ASP A 20 -11.46 5.66 -11.20
N GLY A 21 -12.18 4.94 -10.33
CA GLY A 21 -13.27 5.46 -9.52
C GLY A 21 -14.63 5.48 -10.23
N GLU A 22 -14.72 4.95 -11.45
CA GLU A 22 -15.95 4.81 -12.22
C GLU A 22 -16.28 3.34 -12.47
N PHE A 23 -17.56 3.03 -12.67
CA PHE A 23 -17.95 1.76 -13.25
C PHE A 23 -18.47 1.97 -14.68
N GLY A 24 -17.70 1.54 -15.67
CA GLY A 24 -18.02 1.74 -17.07
C GLY A 24 -17.58 0.64 -18.01
N SER A 25 -17.71 0.93 -19.31
CA SER A 25 -17.38 -0.02 -20.37
C SER A 25 -15.92 -0.49 -20.36
N SER A 26 -14.99 0.36 -19.92
CA SER A 26 -13.56 0.02 -19.79
C SER A 26 -13.31 -1.10 -18.77
N ASP A 27 -14.08 -1.13 -17.69
CA ASP A 27 -13.98 -2.14 -16.64
C ASP A 27 -14.35 -3.52 -17.15
N PHE A 28 -15.39 -3.60 -18.00
CA PHE A 28 -15.74 -4.85 -18.65
C PHE A 28 -14.62 -5.37 -19.55
N VAL A 29 -14.01 -4.51 -20.36
CA VAL A 29 -12.87 -4.90 -21.20
C VAL A 29 -11.74 -5.44 -20.34
N LEU A 30 -11.42 -4.79 -19.22
CA LEU A 30 -10.37 -5.23 -18.32
C LEU A 30 -10.73 -6.54 -17.60
N ALA A 31 -11.98 -6.69 -17.15
CA ALA A 31 -12.47 -7.90 -16.50
C ALA A 31 -12.42 -9.12 -17.43
N PHE A 32 -12.80 -8.95 -18.70
CA PHE A 32 -12.73 -10.01 -19.70
C PHE A 32 -11.28 -10.34 -20.09
N THR A 33 -10.47 -9.31 -20.36
CA THR A 33 -9.09 -9.51 -20.84
C THR A 33 -8.16 -10.04 -19.75
N SER A 34 -8.43 -9.72 -18.48
CA SER A 34 -7.71 -10.28 -17.32
C SER A 34 -8.19 -11.68 -16.90
N GLY A 35 -9.24 -12.23 -17.53
CA GLY A 35 -9.81 -13.54 -17.18
C GLY A 35 -10.57 -13.55 -15.85
N GLY A 36 -10.95 -12.37 -15.35
CA GLY A 36 -11.58 -12.19 -14.07
C GLY A 36 -13.12 -12.29 -14.08
N TYR A 37 -13.73 -12.28 -15.27
CA TYR A 37 -15.16 -12.49 -15.45
C TYR A 37 -15.57 -13.91 -15.00
N GLU A 38 -16.73 -14.00 -14.34
CA GLU A 38 -17.30 -15.25 -13.81
C GLU A 38 -16.41 -16.05 -12.83
N GLN A 39 -15.36 -15.44 -12.27
CA GLN A 39 -14.51 -16.08 -11.25
C GLN A 39 -15.17 -16.13 -9.85
N GLY A 40 -16.40 -15.63 -9.72
CA GLY A 40 -17.13 -15.51 -8.46
C GLY A 40 -16.67 -14.32 -7.61
N PRO A 41 -17.25 -14.15 -6.41
CA PRO A 41 -16.91 -13.05 -5.52
C PRO A 41 -15.43 -13.11 -5.12
N ARG A 42 -14.69 -12.02 -5.35
CA ARG A 42 -13.40 -11.82 -4.69
C ARG A 42 -13.69 -11.65 -3.21
N LEU A 43 -13.36 -12.65 -2.40
CA LEU A 43 -13.37 -12.49 -0.96
C LEU A 43 -12.47 -11.30 -0.64
N ALA A 44 -12.94 -10.38 0.21
CA ALA A 44 -12.10 -9.32 0.73
C ALA A 44 -10.81 -9.99 1.25
N VAL A 45 -9.71 -9.76 0.54
CA VAL A 45 -8.43 -10.39 0.87
C VAL A 45 -8.14 -9.93 2.28
N ALA A 46 -8.18 -10.86 3.24
CA ALA A 46 -7.86 -10.58 4.63
C ALA A 46 -6.56 -9.81 4.64
N SER A 47 -6.49 -8.70 5.37
CA SER A 47 -5.32 -7.82 5.43
C SER A 47 -4.04 -8.66 5.49
N VAL A 48 -3.38 -8.81 4.35
CA VAL A 48 -2.22 -9.69 4.24
C VAL A 48 -1.14 -8.99 5.04
N PRO A 49 -0.59 -9.60 6.10
CA PRO A 49 0.55 -9.02 6.78
C PRO A 49 1.72 -9.05 5.79
N GLU A 50 1.98 -7.93 5.12
CA GLU A 50 3.02 -7.93 4.10
C GLU A 50 4.39 -8.06 4.79
N PRO A 51 5.19 -9.11 4.46
CA PRO A 51 6.48 -9.34 5.11
C PRO A 51 7.45 -8.18 4.90
N ALA A 52 7.28 -7.41 3.82
CA ALA A 52 8.09 -6.24 3.53
C ALA A 52 7.81 -5.07 4.49
N GLY A 53 6.55 -4.80 4.84
CA GLY A 53 6.18 -3.71 5.75
C GLY A 53 6.76 -3.90 7.15
N THR A 54 6.67 -5.12 7.67
CA THR A 54 7.30 -5.50 8.95
C THR A 54 8.83 -5.43 8.87
N THR A 55 9.43 -5.88 7.76
CA THR A 55 10.88 -5.80 7.55
C THR A 55 11.36 -4.34 7.52
N LEU A 56 10.69 -3.46 6.77
CA LEU A 56 11.04 -2.04 6.70
C LEU A 56 10.87 -1.34 8.04
N TYR A 57 9.81 -1.65 8.78
CA TYR A 57 9.59 -1.11 10.12
C TYR A 57 10.72 -1.49 11.09
N LEU A 58 11.13 -2.76 11.10
CA LEU A 58 12.22 -3.24 11.96
C LEU A 58 13.58 -2.64 11.55
N LEU A 59 13.87 -2.54 10.24
CA LEU A 59 15.08 -1.89 9.74
C LEU A 59 15.13 -0.41 10.11
N GLY A 60 14.00 0.29 10.05
CA GLY A 60 13.87 1.67 10.48
C GLY A 60 14.22 1.87 11.96
N ILE A 61 13.66 1.03 12.84
CA ILE A 61 13.95 1.06 14.28
C ILE A 61 15.44 0.80 14.55
N LEU A 62 16.03 -0.20 13.88
CA LEU A 62 17.44 -0.56 14.05
C LEU A 62 18.36 0.58 13.59
N GLY A 63 18.09 1.15 12.41
CA GLY A 63 18.83 2.27 11.85
C GLY A 63 18.81 3.50 12.76
N LEU A 64 17.62 3.89 13.25
CA LEU A 64 17.46 4.98 14.21
C LEU A 64 18.26 4.76 15.49
N SER A 65 18.28 3.52 16.00
CA SER A 65 19.00 3.14 17.21
C SER A 65 20.53 3.22 17.03
N CYS A 66 21.05 2.76 15.88
CA CYS A 66 22.47 2.85 15.53
C CYS A 66 22.94 4.30 15.35
N VAL A 67 22.14 5.14 14.67
CA VAL A 67 22.45 6.57 14.48
C VAL A 67 22.47 7.30 15.81
N ARG A 68 21.47 7.07 16.69
CA ARG A 68 21.41 7.68 18.02
C ARG A 68 22.59 7.30 18.90
N ARG A 69 22.97 6.02 18.95
CA ARG A 69 24.15 5.56 19.71
C ARG A 69 25.44 6.19 19.20
N SER A 70 25.60 6.29 17.89
CA SER A 70 26.77 6.90 17.26
C SER A 70 26.90 8.40 17.54
N ALA A 71 25.78 9.12 17.66
CA ALA A 71 25.78 10.54 17.99
C ALA A 71 26.16 10.79 19.46
N VAL A 72 25.65 9.97 20.38
CA VAL A 72 25.97 10.06 21.83
C VAL A 72 27.44 9.76 22.10
N LEU A 73 28.01 8.71 21.51
CA LEU A 73 29.42 8.36 21.71
C LEU A 73 30.38 9.44 21.17
N ARG A 74 29.99 10.18 20.13
CA ARG A 74 30.78 11.29 19.58
C ARG A 74 30.72 12.54 20.46
N SER A 75 29.64 12.75 21.22
CA SER A 75 29.56 13.91 22.13
C SER A 75 30.44 13.72 23.36
N THR A 76 30.51 12.50 23.92
CA THR A 76 31.33 12.20 25.10
C THR A 76 32.83 12.24 24.83
N HIS A 77 33.27 11.76 23.66
CA HIS A 77 34.69 11.83 23.28
C HIS A 77 35.17 13.28 23.01
N ARG A 78 34.27 14.22 22.71
CA ARG A 78 34.63 15.63 22.45
C ARG A 78 34.76 16.44 23.75
N SER A 79 34.07 16.05 24.82
CA SER A 79 34.14 16.70 26.13
C SER A 79 35.40 16.36 26.92
N ASP A 80 36.06 15.23 26.64
CA ASP A 80 37.29 14.81 27.34
C ASP A 80 38.59 15.43 26.77
N LEU A 81 38.47 16.18 25.67
CA LEU A 81 39.60 16.83 24.97
C LEU A 81 39.58 18.37 25.08
N ALA A 82 38.70 18.94 25.89
CA ALA A 82 38.56 20.38 26.15
C ALA A 82 38.89 20.70 27.61
#